data_AF-A0A4U1IWG1-F1
#
_entry.id   AF-A0A4U1IWG1-F1
#
_cell.length_a   1.000
_cell.length_b   1.000
_cell.length_c   1.000
_cell.angle_alpha   90.00
_cell.angle_beta   90.00
_cell.angle_gamma   90.00
#
_symmetry.space_group_name_H-M   'P 1'
#
loop_
_entity.id
_entity.type
_entity.pdbx_description
1 polymer ?
#
loop_
_entity_poly.entity_id
_entity_poly.type
_entity_poly.pdbx_seq_one_letter_code
_entity_poly.pdbx_strand_id
1 'polypeptide(L)'
;MPTNLETIPKTRRLTLLRLGEQFGSQDTLDQAHQTLAAYEKFAPLLKTSGFGAKHAAELGGARDGLLHAGVGREAAKGKKKVTGEAYVKACSEAATTRIHTRAVLAGVKEDLEASGESEEATATVAAALRQTRSAAKKAEPLAQQLALLGDTLKHPVVAAVAADQGGPEALVEIEASITALRKADQEDVGVRGTPVETETLDLLDGIIVQLVRRARRAAIAASKRLGNPAMAEAFKLDKLYRSKGGSSAEDEGGEDEDGEEVKG
;
A
#
# COMPACT_ATOMS: atom_id res chain seq x y z
N MET A 1 -16.35 23.59 3.67
CA MET A 1 -15.10 24.29 4.05
C MET A 1 -14.14 23.22 4.54
N PRO A 2 -12.95 23.08 3.93
CA PRO A 2 -11.95 22.10 4.37
C PRO A 2 -11.49 22.41 5.80
N THR A 3 -11.35 21.39 6.63
CA THR A 3 -10.86 21.53 8.00
C THR A 3 -9.38 21.89 7.98
N ASN A 4 -9.00 23.06 8.48
CA ASN A 4 -7.59 23.47 8.53
C ASN A 4 -6.87 22.80 9.71
N LEU A 5 -6.12 21.74 9.42
CA LEU A 5 -5.42 20.91 10.40
C LEU A 5 -4.21 21.60 11.05
N GLU A 6 -3.66 22.65 10.44
CA GLU A 6 -2.46 23.37 10.91
C GLU A 6 -2.77 24.35 12.04
N THR A 7 -4.05 24.74 12.18
CA THR A 7 -4.50 25.69 13.20
C THR A 7 -4.83 25.03 14.55
N ILE A 8 -4.71 23.70 14.64
CA ILE A 8 -5.03 22.95 15.86
C ILE A 8 -3.88 23.06 16.86
N PRO A 9 -4.12 23.53 18.10
CA PRO A 9 -3.09 23.59 19.13
C PRO A 9 -2.43 22.22 19.36
N LYS A 10 -1.10 22.19 19.57
CA LYS A 10 -0.32 20.95 19.71
C LYS A 10 -0.90 19.96 20.73
N THR A 11 -1.34 20.47 21.88
CA THR A 11 -1.96 19.66 22.95
C THR A 11 -3.26 19.00 22.47
N ARG A 12 -4.12 19.75 21.78
CA ARG A 12 -5.36 19.23 21.18
C ARG A 12 -5.08 18.23 20.06
N ARG A 13 -4.06 18.49 19.23
CA ARG A 13 -3.65 17.59 18.14
C ARG A 13 -3.29 16.20 18.65
N LEU A 14 -2.47 16.10 19.70
CA LEU A 14 -2.09 14.82 20.31
C LEU A 14 -3.30 14.05 20.87
N THR A 15 -4.25 14.74 21.49
CA THR A 15 -5.49 14.10 21.98
C THR A 15 -6.32 13.55 20.83
N LEU A 16 -6.41 14.28 19.72
CA LEU A 16 -7.17 13.86 18.54
C LEU A 16 -6.49 12.68 17.85
N LEU A 17 -5.16 12.70 17.68
CA LEU A 17 -4.40 11.57 17.14
C LEU A 17 -4.66 10.28 17.93
N ARG A 18 -4.44 10.31 19.25
CA ARG A 18 -4.70 9.15 20.13
C ARG A 18 -6.15 8.68 20.10
N LEU A 19 -7.09 9.59 19.83
CA LEU A 19 -8.50 9.25 19.72
C LEU A 19 -8.80 8.58 18.38
N GLY A 20 -8.21 9.07 17.28
CA GLY A 20 -8.40 8.50 15.94
C GLY A 20 -7.78 7.12 15.79
N GLU A 21 -6.59 6.91 16.37
CA GLU A 21 -5.89 5.60 16.38
C GLU A 21 -6.77 4.44 16.91
N GLN A 22 -7.80 4.73 17.71
CA GLN A 22 -8.69 3.74 18.30
C GLN A 22 -9.82 3.26 17.37
N PHE A 23 -10.06 3.95 16.25
CA PHE A 23 -11.20 3.69 15.36
C PHE A 23 -10.72 3.51 13.91
N GLY A 24 -11.39 2.63 13.17
CA GLY A 24 -11.12 2.47 11.75
C GLY A 24 -11.75 3.60 10.93
N SER A 25 -11.03 4.12 9.93
CA SER A 25 -11.50 5.24 9.11
C SER A 25 -12.82 4.98 8.36
N GLN A 26 -13.17 3.72 8.08
CA GLN A 26 -14.47 3.40 7.49
C GLN A 26 -15.62 3.59 8.50
N ASP A 27 -15.44 3.13 9.74
CA ASP A 27 -16.47 3.25 10.79
C ASP A 27 -16.68 4.72 11.19
N THR A 28 -15.61 5.52 11.20
CA THR A 28 -15.69 6.97 11.44
C THR A 28 -16.42 7.68 10.30
N LEU A 29 -16.17 7.33 9.03
CA LEU A 29 -16.88 7.86 7.87
C LEU A 29 -18.37 7.50 7.90
N ASP A 30 -18.70 6.24 8.15
CA ASP A 30 -20.09 5.77 8.26
C ASP A 30 -20.82 6.51 9.38
N GLN A 31 -20.17 6.70 10.54
CA GLN A 31 -20.74 7.46 11.65
C GLN A 31 -20.92 8.94 11.32
N ALA A 32 -19.94 9.56 10.62
CA ALA A 32 -20.03 10.94 10.19
C ALA A 32 -21.22 11.15 9.25
N HIS A 33 -21.40 10.26 8.27
CA HIS A 33 -22.55 10.26 7.37
C HIS A 33 -23.87 10.17 8.12
N GLN A 34 -24.02 9.20 9.01
CA GLN A 34 -25.23 9.04 9.82
C GLN A 34 -25.53 10.29 10.66
N THR A 35 -24.50 10.85 11.29
CA THR A 35 -24.64 12.04 12.15
C THR A 35 -25.05 13.28 11.35
N LEU A 36 -24.50 13.47 10.14
CA LEU A 36 -24.87 14.58 9.26
C LEU A 36 -26.30 14.41 8.72
N ALA A 37 -26.69 13.21 8.32
CA ALA A 37 -28.07 12.92 7.89
C ALA A 37 -29.09 13.14 9.03
N ALA A 38 -28.74 12.79 10.27
CA ALA A 38 -29.56 13.09 11.44
C ALA A 38 -29.62 14.60 11.73
N TYR A 39 -28.51 15.32 11.52
CA TYR A 39 -28.46 16.77 11.68
C TYR A 39 -29.40 17.50 10.73
N GLU A 40 -29.49 17.10 9.46
CA GLU A 40 -30.42 17.70 8.50
C GLU A 40 -31.88 17.65 8.98
N LYS A 41 -32.27 16.57 9.67
CA LYS A 41 -33.63 16.38 10.19
C LYS A 41 -33.91 17.15 11.49
N PHE A 42 -32.91 17.28 12.37
CA PHE A 42 -33.08 17.79 13.74
C PHE A 42 -32.31 19.08 14.05
N ALA A 43 -31.67 19.72 13.07
CA ALA A 43 -30.83 20.90 13.25
C ALA A 43 -31.48 22.03 14.09
N PRO A 44 -32.75 22.41 13.88
CA PRO A 44 -33.38 23.46 14.68
C PRO A 44 -33.43 23.13 16.18
N LEU A 45 -33.62 21.84 16.51
CA LEU A 45 -33.80 21.36 17.89
C LEU A 45 -32.47 21.27 18.65
N LEU A 46 -31.35 21.11 17.93
CA LEU A 46 -30.01 20.95 18.50
C LEU A 46 -29.29 22.28 18.76
N LYS A 47 -29.74 23.37 18.13
CA LYS A 47 -29.07 24.70 18.20
C LYS A 47 -28.85 25.16 19.64
N THR A 48 -29.84 24.95 20.51
CA THR A 48 -29.80 25.33 21.93
C THR A 48 -29.13 24.28 22.83
N SER A 49 -28.74 23.13 22.30
CA SER A 49 -28.18 21.99 23.05
C SER A 49 -26.69 21.76 22.77
N GLY A 50 -26.01 22.75 22.18
CA GLY A 50 -24.55 22.78 22.05
C GLY A 50 -23.99 22.16 20.77
N PHE A 51 -24.83 21.80 19.80
CA PHE A 51 -24.42 21.34 18.46
C PHE A 51 -25.16 22.11 17.35
N GLY A 52 -24.57 23.24 16.95
CA GLY A 52 -25.06 24.08 15.84
C GLY A 52 -24.32 23.88 14.52
N ALA A 53 -24.71 24.66 13.50
CA ALA A 53 -24.26 24.54 12.11
C ALA A 53 -22.74 24.57 11.93
N LYS A 54 -22.01 25.32 12.76
CA LYS A 54 -20.53 25.34 12.74
C LYS A 54 -19.94 23.95 12.95
N HIS A 55 -20.47 23.17 13.89
CA HIS A 55 -19.96 21.83 14.19
C HIS A 55 -20.33 20.81 13.12
N ALA A 56 -21.53 20.95 12.53
CA ALA A 56 -21.94 20.14 11.39
C ALA A 56 -21.05 20.42 10.16
N ALA A 57 -20.72 21.68 9.91
CA ALA A 57 -19.79 22.07 8.86
C ALA A 57 -18.36 21.54 9.11
N GLU A 58 -17.87 21.60 10.35
CA GLU A 58 -16.57 21.02 10.75
C GLU A 58 -16.56 19.49 10.58
N LEU A 59 -17.65 18.81 10.92
CA LEU A 59 -17.81 17.37 10.72
C LEU A 59 -17.84 17.01 9.23
N GLY A 60 -18.56 17.77 8.41
CA GLY A 60 -18.56 17.61 6.96
C GLY A 60 -17.17 17.81 6.35
N GLY A 61 -16.48 18.87 6.76
CA GLY A 61 -15.10 19.14 6.31
C GLY A 61 -14.11 18.04 6.71
N ALA A 62 -14.23 17.50 7.93
CA ALA A 62 -13.37 16.40 8.39
C ALA A 62 -13.68 15.09 7.65
N ARG A 63 -14.96 14.78 7.41
CA ARG A 63 -15.39 13.63 6.59
C ARG A 63 -14.83 13.72 5.17
N ASP A 64 -14.99 14.86 4.51
CA ASP A 64 -14.54 15.05 3.12
C ASP A 64 -13.01 14.99 3.05
N GLY A 65 -12.32 15.56 4.04
CA GLY A 65 -10.86 15.42 4.18
C GLY A 65 -10.42 13.97 4.35
N LEU A 66 -11.15 13.19 5.15
CA LEU A 66 -10.85 11.77 5.38
C LEU A 66 -11.10 10.91 4.14
N LEU A 67 -12.18 11.17 3.40
CA LEU A 67 -12.42 10.54 2.09
C LEU A 67 -11.29 10.82 1.11
N HIS A 68 -10.86 12.08 1.01
CA HIS A 68 -9.79 12.48 0.11
C HIS A 68 -8.45 11.85 0.48
N ALA A 69 -8.09 11.87 1.77
CA ALA A 69 -6.87 11.24 2.27
C ALA A 69 -6.90 9.70 2.11
N GLY A 70 -8.08 9.08 2.28
CA GLY A 70 -8.28 7.65 2.08
C GLY A 70 -8.03 7.19 0.63
N VAL A 71 -8.49 7.97 -0.36
CA VAL A 71 -8.22 7.71 -1.78
C VAL A 71 -6.72 7.79 -2.08
N GLY A 72 -6.01 8.77 -1.48
CA GLY A 72 -4.55 8.89 -1.59
C GLY A 72 -3.82 7.63 -1.09
N ARG A 73 -4.25 7.08 0.05
CA ARG A 73 -3.66 5.86 0.63
C ARG A 73 -3.86 4.63 -0.25
N GLU A 74 -5.05 4.42 -0.80
CA GLU A 74 -5.32 3.27 -1.67
C GLU A 74 -4.57 3.38 -3.01
N ALA A 75 -4.50 4.58 -3.59
CA ALA A 75 -3.68 4.81 -4.77
C ALA A 75 -2.18 4.56 -4.49
N ALA A 76 -1.67 4.98 -3.33
CA ALA A 76 -0.30 4.73 -2.90
C ALA A 76 -0.03 3.23 -2.66
N LYS A 77 -0.96 2.50 -2.03
CA LYS A 77 -0.89 1.04 -1.88
C LYS A 77 -0.88 0.33 -3.23
N GLY A 78 -1.76 0.74 -4.16
CA GLY A 78 -1.81 0.21 -5.52
C GLY A 78 -0.49 0.42 -6.25
N LYS A 79 0.05 1.65 -6.22
CA LYS A 79 1.37 1.97 -6.77
C LYS A 79 2.47 1.11 -6.15
N LYS A 80 2.49 0.94 -4.82
CA LYS A 80 3.47 0.08 -4.13
C LYS A 80 3.40 -1.38 -4.58
N LYS A 81 2.20 -1.92 -4.81
CA LYS A 81 2.03 -3.28 -5.31
C LYS A 81 2.61 -3.41 -6.72
N VAL A 82 2.28 -2.46 -7.60
CA VAL A 82 2.78 -2.43 -8.99
C VAL A 82 4.30 -2.25 -9.04
N THR A 83 4.89 -1.35 -8.25
CA THR A 83 6.34 -1.17 -8.20
C THR A 83 7.04 -2.41 -7.62
N GLY A 84 6.45 -3.06 -6.62
CA GLY A 84 6.97 -4.32 -6.08
C GLY A 84 6.97 -5.46 -7.11
N GLU A 85 5.88 -5.62 -7.87
CA GLU A 85 5.81 -6.61 -8.96
C GLU A 85 6.82 -6.30 -10.07
N ALA A 86 6.97 -5.03 -10.46
CA ALA A 86 7.96 -4.60 -11.44
C ALA A 86 9.40 -4.84 -10.96
N TYR A 87 9.69 -4.60 -9.68
CA TYR A 87 11.00 -4.87 -9.07
C TYR A 87 11.34 -6.36 -9.07
N VAL A 88 10.39 -7.20 -8.64
CA VAL A 88 10.58 -8.67 -8.63
C VAL A 88 10.79 -9.19 -10.05
N LYS A 89 10.00 -8.71 -11.01
CA LYS A 89 10.16 -9.06 -12.43
C LYS A 89 11.54 -8.67 -12.96
N ALA A 90 11.97 -7.43 -12.75
CA ALA A 90 13.28 -6.94 -13.19
C ALA A 90 14.44 -7.77 -12.59
N CYS A 91 14.35 -8.13 -11.30
CA CYS A 91 15.34 -8.99 -10.65
C CYS A 91 15.37 -10.41 -11.23
N SER A 92 14.20 -10.97 -11.56
CA SER A 92 14.09 -12.29 -12.17
C SER A 92 14.68 -12.31 -13.59
N GLU A 93 14.34 -11.31 -14.41
CA GLU A 93 14.87 -11.16 -15.78
C GLU A 93 16.39 -10.99 -15.77
N ALA A 94 16.91 -10.11 -14.90
CA ALA A 94 18.34 -9.92 -14.74
C ALA A 94 19.08 -11.19 -14.27
N ALA A 95 18.45 -12.00 -13.42
CA ALA A 95 19.02 -13.27 -13.00
C ALA A 95 19.11 -14.28 -14.16
N THR A 96 18.10 -14.31 -15.03
CA THR A 96 18.11 -15.11 -16.26
C THR A 96 19.19 -14.64 -17.22
N THR A 97 19.28 -13.33 -17.49
CA THR A 97 20.34 -12.74 -18.32
C THR A 97 21.73 -13.05 -17.78
N ARG A 98 21.92 -13.02 -16.45
CA ARG A 98 23.18 -13.44 -15.81
C ARG A 98 23.51 -14.90 -16.12
N ILE A 99 22.55 -15.82 -16.02
CA ILE A 99 22.77 -17.24 -16.31
C ILE A 99 23.15 -17.43 -17.78
N HIS A 100 22.41 -16.81 -18.69
CA HIS A 100 22.67 -16.84 -20.12
C HIS A 100 24.08 -16.32 -20.46
N THR A 101 24.42 -15.13 -20.00
CA THR A 101 25.73 -14.51 -20.22
C THR A 101 26.88 -15.37 -19.68
N ARG A 102 26.69 -15.99 -18.51
CA ARG A 102 27.68 -16.90 -17.93
C ARG A 102 27.88 -18.16 -18.76
N ALA A 103 26.83 -18.65 -19.42
CA ALA A 103 26.93 -19.80 -20.32
C ALA A 103 27.75 -19.44 -21.57
N VAL A 104 27.51 -18.27 -22.17
CA VAL A 104 28.33 -17.75 -23.28
C VAL A 104 29.80 -17.64 -22.87
N LEU A 105 30.09 -16.99 -21.74
CA LEU A 105 31.46 -16.86 -21.25
C LEU A 105 32.12 -18.19 -20.88
N ALA A 106 31.35 -19.20 -20.47
CA ALA A 106 31.90 -20.53 -20.23
C ALA A 106 32.35 -21.20 -21.54
N GLY A 107 31.53 -21.13 -22.60
CA GLY A 107 31.91 -21.61 -23.94
C GLY A 107 33.12 -20.87 -24.50
N VAL A 108 33.16 -19.54 -24.38
CA VAL A 108 34.32 -18.73 -24.81
C VAL A 108 35.59 -19.12 -24.05
N LYS A 109 35.49 -19.44 -22.75
CA LYS A 109 36.63 -19.91 -21.96
C LYS A 109 37.18 -21.23 -22.51
N GLU A 110 36.29 -22.18 -22.83
CA GLU A 110 36.68 -23.50 -23.38
C GLU A 110 37.39 -23.35 -24.73
N ASP A 111 36.88 -22.48 -25.62
CA ASP A 111 37.49 -22.22 -26.93
C ASP A 111 38.84 -21.49 -26.83
N LEU A 112 38.98 -20.54 -25.90
CA LEU A 112 40.26 -19.88 -25.62
C LEU A 112 41.29 -20.85 -25.04
N GLU A 113 40.87 -21.79 -24.19
CA GLU A 113 41.74 -22.85 -23.65
C GLU A 113 42.17 -23.84 -24.73
N ALA A 114 41.28 -24.19 -25.68
CA ALA A 114 41.58 -25.10 -26.77
C ALA A 114 42.50 -24.49 -27.84
N SER A 115 42.32 -23.21 -28.16
CA SER A 115 43.11 -22.50 -29.17
C SER A 115 44.49 -22.06 -28.66
N GLY A 116 44.62 -21.82 -27.35
CA GLY A 116 45.86 -21.31 -26.74
C GLY A 116 46.19 -19.86 -27.12
N GLU A 117 45.22 -19.12 -27.70
CA GLU A 117 45.45 -17.79 -28.27
C GLU A 117 45.74 -16.71 -27.21
N SER A 118 45.22 -16.84 -25.98
CA SER A 118 45.47 -15.86 -24.92
C SER A 118 45.20 -16.41 -23.51
N GLU A 119 46.28 -16.69 -22.75
CA GLU A 119 46.18 -17.06 -21.34
C GLU A 119 45.56 -15.95 -20.48
N GLU A 120 45.83 -14.68 -20.81
CA GLU A 120 45.30 -13.52 -20.09
C GLU A 120 43.78 -13.39 -20.26
N ALA A 121 43.27 -13.57 -21.49
CA ALA A 121 41.83 -13.55 -21.75
C ALA A 121 41.13 -14.70 -21.02
N THR A 122 41.69 -15.91 -21.06
CA THR A 122 41.19 -17.06 -20.33
C THR A 122 41.13 -16.80 -18.82
N ALA A 123 42.19 -16.24 -18.23
CA ALA A 123 42.24 -15.90 -16.80
C ALA A 123 41.19 -14.84 -16.43
N THR A 124 40.98 -13.83 -17.29
CA THR A 124 39.98 -12.77 -17.10
C THR A 124 38.56 -13.35 -17.09
N VAL A 125 38.23 -14.21 -18.06
CA VAL A 125 36.93 -14.89 -18.14
C VAL A 125 36.72 -15.79 -16.91
N ALA A 126 37.74 -16.56 -16.52
CA ALA A 126 37.67 -17.42 -15.33
C ALA A 126 37.43 -16.61 -14.04
N ALA A 127 38.07 -15.45 -13.89
CA ALA A 127 37.87 -14.56 -12.76
C ALA A 127 36.43 -14.02 -12.71
N ALA A 128 35.89 -13.54 -13.83
CA ALA A 128 34.51 -13.05 -13.92
C ALA A 128 33.48 -14.14 -13.59
N LEU A 129 33.67 -15.35 -14.12
CA LEU A 129 32.82 -16.51 -13.82
C LEU A 129 32.89 -16.93 -12.35
N ARG A 130 34.06 -16.80 -11.71
CA ARG A 130 34.21 -17.08 -10.28
C ARG A 130 33.52 -16.02 -9.40
N GLN A 131 33.74 -14.74 -9.69
CA GLN A 131 33.19 -13.63 -8.90
C GLN A 131 31.66 -13.55 -8.99
N THR A 132 31.08 -13.95 -10.11
CA THR A 132 29.63 -13.91 -10.32
C THR A 132 28.96 -15.27 -10.09
N ARG A 133 29.59 -16.23 -9.38
CA ARG A 133 29.06 -17.60 -9.17
C ARG A 133 27.68 -17.63 -8.52
N SER A 134 27.43 -16.79 -7.52
CA SER A 134 26.13 -16.64 -6.87
C SER A 134 25.41 -15.40 -7.39
N ALA A 135 24.10 -15.49 -7.58
CA ALA A 135 23.30 -14.32 -7.92
C ALA A 135 23.14 -13.42 -6.70
N ALA A 136 23.39 -12.12 -6.88
CA ALA A 136 22.99 -11.14 -5.89
C ALA A 136 21.46 -11.07 -5.75
N LYS A 137 20.98 -10.84 -4.52
CA LYS A 137 19.54 -10.77 -4.21
C LYS A 137 18.94 -9.36 -4.34
N LYS A 138 19.78 -8.34 -4.50
CA LYS A 138 19.38 -6.92 -4.56
C LYS A 138 19.71 -6.37 -5.94
N ALA A 139 18.88 -5.43 -6.42
CA ALA A 139 18.99 -4.85 -7.74
C ALA A 139 20.40 -4.30 -8.05
N GLU A 140 20.93 -3.40 -7.21
CA GLU A 140 22.22 -2.76 -7.48
C GLU A 140 23.40 -3.76 -7.50
N PRO A 141 23.59 -4.64 -6.51
CA PRO A 141 24.64 -5.67 -6.60
C PRO A 141 24.44 -6.65 -7.78
N LEU A 142 23.21 -6.93 -8.22
CA LEU A 142 22.94 -7.75 -9.40
C LEU A 142 23.32 -7.00 -10.70
N ALA A 143 23.04 -5.71 -10.77
CA ALA A 143 23.47 -4.85 -11.87
C ALA A 143 25.00 -4.77 -11.97
N GLN A 144 25.71 -4.71 -10.84
CA GLN A 144 27.17 -4.75 -10.80
C GLN A 144 27.74 -6.09 -11.32
N GLN A 145 27.09 -7.21 -10.99
CA GLN A 145 27.47 -8.51 -11.56
C GLN A 145 27.28 -8.55 -13.07
N LEU A 146 26.15 -8.02 -13.58
CA LEU A 146 25.91 -7.93 -15.02
C LEU A 146 26.90 -7.02 -15.72
N ALA A 147 27.26 -5.88 -15.11
CA ALA A 147 28.27 -4.97 -15.64
C ALA A 147 29.64 -5.64 -15.76
N LEU A 148 30.09 -6.36 -14.73
CA LEU A 148 31.35 -7.13 -14.77
C LEU A 148 31.36 -8.17 -15.91
N LEU A 149 30.25 -8.88 -16.11
CA LEU A 149 30.14 -9.85 -17.22
C LEU A 149 30.16 -9.13 -18.58
N GLY A 150 29.47 -7.99 -18.70
CA GLY A 150 29.48 -7.18 -19.91
C GLY A 150 30.87 -6.62 -20.24
N ASP A 151 31.60 -6.12 -19.25
CA ASP A 151 32.97 -5.64 -19.41
C ASP A 151 33.91 -6.77 -19.88
N THR A 152 33.69 -7.97 -19.36
CA THR A 152 34.43 -9.17 -19.79
C THR A 152 34.15 -9.52 -21.25
N LEU A 153 32.88 -9.49 -21.68
CA LEU A 153 32.48 -9.72 -23.07
C LEU A 153 32.97 -8.63 -24.03
N LYS A 154 33.19 -7.41 -23.54
CA LYS A 154 33.74 -6.29 -24.33
C LYS A 154 35.27 -6.38 -24.52
N HIS A 155 35.95 -7.27 -23.80
CA HIS A 155 37.39 -7.47 -23.99
C HIS A 155 37.67 -7.95 -25.42
N PRO A 156 38.57 -7.32 -26.21
CA PRO A 156 38.66 -7.56 -27.66
C PRO A 156 38.84 -9.03 -28.08
N VAL A 157 39.70 -9.76 -27.37
CA VAL A 157 39.96 -11.19 -27.63
C VAL A 157 38.74 -12.05 -27.28
N VAL A 158 38.04 -11.73 -26.19
CA VAL A 158 36.83 -12.44 -25.76
C VAL A 158 35.69 -12.15 -26.72
N ALA A 159 35.53 -10.88 -27.13
CA ALA A 159 34.52 -10.43 -28.07
C ALA A 159 34.63 -11.13 -29.43
N ALA A 160 35.86 -11.34 -29.92
CA ALA A 160 36.11 -12.04 -31.18
C ALA A 160 35.62 -13.50 -31.13
N VAL A 161 35.92 -14.22 -30.05
CA VAL A 161 35.46 -15.61 -29.86
C VAL A 161 33.96 -15.67 -29.56
N ALA A 162 33.43 -14.71 -28.80
CA ALA A 162 32.03 -14.66 -28.42
C ALA A 162 31.10 -14.29 -29.59
N ALA A 163 31.63 -13.75 -30.70
CA ALA A 163 30.85 -13.27 -31.84
C ALA A 163 29.91 -14.34 -32.41
N ASP A 164 30.39 -15.58 -32.53
CA ASP A 164 29.62 -16.71 -33.06
C ASP A 164 28.87 -17.49 -31.97
N GLN A 165 29.03 -17.12 -30.69
CA GLN A 165 28.42 -17.79 -29.54
C GLN A 165 27.30 -16.96 -28.88
N GLY A 166 26.82 -15.90 -29.52
CA GLY A 166 25.75 -15.04 -28.99
C GLY A 166 26.24 -13.93 -28.04
N GLY A 167 27.53 -13.58 -28.08
CA GLY A 167 28.11 -12.48 -27.31
C GLY A 167 27.43 -11.12 -27.56
N PRO A 168 27.17 -10.72 -28.82
CA PRO A 168 26.48 -9.45 -29.11
C PRO A 168 25.07 -9.37 -28.52
N GLU A 169 24.29 -10.44 -28.62
CA GLU A 169 22.94 -10.54 -28.05
C GLU A 169 22.98 -10.45 -26.53
N ALA A 170 23.92 -11.17 -25.88
CA ALA A 170 24.11 -11.12 -24.44
C ALA A 170 24.46 -9.71 -23.95
N LEU A 171 25.27 -8.94 -24.70
CA LEU A 171 25.59 -7.55 -24.36
C LEU A 171 24.35 -6.64 -24.39
N VAL A 172 23.48 -6.79 -25.39
CA VAL A 172 22.23 -6.03 -25.48
C VAL A 172 21.30 -6.36 -24.30
N GLU A 173 21.17 -7.65 -23.97
CA GLU A 173 20.35 -8.10 -22.82
C GLU A 173 20.89 -7.58 -21.48
N ILE A 174 22.21 -7.54 -21.31
CA ILE A 174 22.87 -6.99 -20.10
C ILE A 174 22.55 -5.51 -19.94
N GLU A 175 22.71 -4.71 -20.99
CA GLU A 175 22.47 -3.26 -20.93
C GLU A 175 21.00 -2.94 -20.66
N ALA A 176 20.09 -3.69 -21.28
CA ALA A 176 18.65 -3.60 -21.00
C ALA A 176 18.33 -3.97 -19.55
N SER A 177 18.89 -5.06 -19.03
CA SER A 177 18.67 -5.53 -17.66
C SER A 177 19.21 -4.58 -16.60
N ILE A 178 20.41 -4.02 -16.81
CA ILE A 178 20.99 -3.01 -15.89
C ILE A 178 20.10 -1.77 -15.85
N THR A 179 19.61 -1.32 -17.01
CA THR A 179 18.71 -0.16 -17.10
C THR A 179 17.39 -0.43 -16.36
N ALA A 180 16.80 -1.62 -16.56
CA ALA A 180 15.57 -2.03 -15.89
C ALA A 180 15.74 -2.13 -14.36
N LEU A 181 16.84 -2.71 -13.88
CA LEU A 181 17.14 -2.81 -12.45
C LEU A 181 17.27 -1.44 -11.79
N ARG A 182 18.02 -0.52 -12.40
CA ARG A 182 18.21 0.83 -11.85
C ARG A 182 16.92 1.63 -11.83
N LYS A 183 16.08 1.50 -12.86
CA LYS A 183 14.75 2.12 -12.91
C LYS A 183 13.86 1.58 -11.78
N ALA A 184 13.80 0.26 -11.62
CA ALA A 184 12.99 -0.37 -10.59
C ALA A 184 13.44 0.01 -9.17
N ASP A 185 14.75 0.14 -8.94
CA ASP A 185 15.31 0.56 -7.64
C ASP A 185 14.94 2.02 -7.32
N GLN A 186 15.01 2.92 -8.30
CA GLN A 186 14.59 4.32 -8.14
C GLN A 186 13.09 4.46 -7.83
N GLU A 187 12.25 3.64 -8.49
CA GLU A 187 10.79 3.67 -8.30
C GLU A 187 10.38 3.11 -6.91
N ASP A 188 11.16 2.21 -6.30
CA ASP A 188 10.87 1.66 -4.97
C ASP A 188 11.21 2.63 -3.82
N VAL A 189 12.26 3.44 -3.97
CA VAL A 189 12.73 4.38 -2.92
C VAL A 189 11.69 5.47 -2.57
N GLY A 190 10.77 5.80 -3.49
CA GLY A 190 9.80 6.89 -3.32
C GLY A 190 8.51 6.55 -2.57
N VAL A 191 8.22 5.29 -2.23
CA VAL A 191 6.85 4.84 -1.87
C VAL A 191 6.74 4.21 -0.47
N ARG A 192 7.62 4.57 0.47
CA ARG A 192 7.34 4.29 1.89
C ARG A 192 6.30 5.29 2.39
N GLY A 193 5.05 4.80 2.55
CA GLY A 193 3.94 5.57 3.12
C GLY A 193 4.42 6.41 4.30
N THR A 194 4.37 7.73 4.13
CA THR A 194 5.04 8.64 5.06
C THR A 194 4.26 8.64 6.38
N PRO A 195 4.93 8.68 7.55
CA PRO A 195 4.26 8.83 8.84
C PRO A 195 3.21 9.96 8.86
N VAL A 196 3.44 10.99 8.05
CA VAL A 196 2.58 12.17 7.88
C VAL A 196 1.20 11.83 7.30
N GLU A 197 1.10 10.90 6.35
CA GLU A 197 -0.19 10.48 5.77
C GLU A 197 -1.03 9.72 6.79
N THR A 198 -0.41 8.82 7.56
CA THR A 198 -1.07 8.08 8.65
C THR A 198 -1.53 9.03 9.75
N GLU A 199 -0.66 9.94 10.20
CA GLU A 199 -1.03 10.96 11.20
C GLU A 199 -2.19 11.86 10.72
N THR A 200 -2.27 12.15 9.43
CA THR A 200 -3.35 12.96 8.87
C THR A 200 -4.69 12.22 8.94
N LEU A 201 -4.69 10.92 8.64
CA LEU A 201 -5.88 10.06 8.78
C LEU A 201 -6.32 9.97 10.24
N ASP A 202 -5.39 9.62 11.15
CA ASP A 202 -5.69 9.49 12.58
C ASP A 202 -6.19 10.82 13.18
N LEU A 203 -5.64 11.95 12.73
CA LEU A 203 -6.11 13.26 13.18
C LEU A 203 -7.55 13.54 12.72
N LEU A 204 -7.88 13.23 11.47
CA LEU A 204 -9.23 13.41 10.92
C LEU A 204 -10.23 12.47 11.60
N ASP A 205 -9.85 11.21 11.82
CA ASP A 205 -10.62 10.23 12.58
C ASP A 205 -10.93 10.74 14.00
N GLY A 206 -9.92 11.26 14.69
CA GLY A 206 -10.09 11.87 16.02
C GLY A 206 -11.05 13.06 16.04
N ILE A 207 -10.99 13.93 15.04
CA ILE A 207 -11.90 15.09 14.90
C ILE A 207 -13.34 14.60 14.72
N ILE A 208 -13.55 13.63 13.82
CA ILE A 208 -14.86 13.05 13.57
C ILE A 208 -15.43 12.44 14.85
N VAL A 209 -14.67 11.57 15.53
CA VAL A 209 -15.12 10.89 16.76
C VAL A 209 -15.48 11.89 17.85
N GLN A 210 -14.69 12.96 18.02
CA GLN A 210 -15.00 14.02 18.97
C GLN A 210 -16.33 14.73 18.64
N LEU A 211 -16.56 15.06 17.36
CA LEU A 211 -17.75 15.78 16.90
C LEU A 211 -19.01 14.93 16.98
N VAL A 212 -18.98 13.66 16.59
CA VAL A 212 -20.15 12.77 16.65
C VAL A 212 -20.53 12.45 18.12
N ARG A 213 -19.55 12.28 19.02
CA ARG A 213 -19.81 12.15 20.47
C ARG A 213 -20.45 13.43 21.03
N ARG A 214 -20.02 14.60 20.56
CA ARG A 214 -20.66 15.88 20.94
C ARG A 214 -22.09 15.96 20.42
N ALA A 215 -22.34 15.57 19.17
CA ALA A 215 -23.68 15.54 18.58
C ALA A 215 -24.63 14.62 19.37
N ARG A 216 -24.18 13.40 19.74
CA ARG A 216 -24.97 12.48 20.57
C ARG A 216 -25.33 13.08 21.93
N ARG A 217 -24.38 13.73 22.63
CA ARG A 217 -24.67 14.39 23.92
C ARG A 217 -25.71 15.52 23.76
N ALA A 218 -25.58 16.33 22.72
CA ALA A 218 -26.54 17.39 22.41
C ALA A 218 -27.93 16.81 22.11
N ALA A 219 -28.00 15.72 21.34
CA ALA A 219 -29.25 15.04 20.99
C ALA A 219 -29.94 14.43 22.23
N ILE A 220 -29.19 13.81 23.15
CA ILE A 220 -29.75 13.30 24.42
C ILE A 220 -30.33 14.44 25.25
N ALA A 221 -29.60 15.56 25.38
CA ALA A 221 -30.08 16.72 26.14
C ALA A 221 -31.34 17.34 25.51
N ALA A 222 -31.35 17.52 24.19
CA ALA A 222 -32.51 18.02 23.46
C ALA A 222 -33.71 17.07 23.58
N SER A 223 -33.47 15.77 23.45
CA SER A 223 -34.49 14.70 23.57
C SER A 223 -35.21 14.75 24.92
N LYS A 224 -34.46 14.83 26.02
CA LYS A 224 -35.03 14.95 27.37
C LYS A 224 -35.83 16.24 27.55
N ARG A 225 -35.31 17.37 27.05
CA ARG A 225 -35.96 18.67 27.20
C ARG A 225 -37.25 18.79 26.38
N LEU A 226 -37.31 18.17 25.20
CA LEU A 226 -38.41 18.31 24.25
C LEU A 226 -39.36 17.11 24.22
N GLY A 227 -39.09 16.07 25.01
CA GLY A 227 -39.89 14.84 25.04
C GLY A 227 -39.84 14.02 23.73
N ASN A 228 -38.77 14.16 22.94
CA ASN A 228 -38.64 13.47 21.65
C ASN A 228 -37.50 12.44 21.68
N PRO A 229 -37.77 11.15 21.97
CA PRO A 229 -36.76 10.10 22.04
C PRO A 229 -36.12 9.77 20.68
N ALA A 230 -36.82 10.01 19.57
CA ALA A 230 -36.32 9.72 18.23
C ALA A 230 -35.05 10.53 17.89
N MET A 231 -34.87 11.71 18.49
CA MET A 231 -33.63 12.48 18.37
C MET A 231 -32.43 11.75 18.96
N ALA A 232 -32.56 11.18 20.16
CA ALA A 232 -31.44 10.46 20.75
C ALA A 232 -31.06 9.29 19.83
N GLU A 233 -32.04 8.51 19.39
CA GLU A 233 -31.84 7.34 18.53
C GLU A 233 -31.17 7.69 17.19
N ALA A 234 -31.59 8.76 16.52
CA ALA A 234 -30.99 9.18 15.25
C ALA A 234 -29.49 9.51 15.35
N PHE A 235 -29.02 9.93 16.53
CA PHE A 235 -27.61 10.27 16.78
C PHE A 235 -26.81 9.15 17.45
N LYS A 236 -27.31 7.91 17.49
CA LYS A 236 -26.59 6.78 18.08
C LYS A 236 -25.21 6.56 17.43
N LEU A 237 -24.29 6.02 18.23
CA LEU A 237 -22.89 5.80 17.85
C LEU A 237 -22.62 4.34 17.43
N ASP A 238 -23.62 3.71 16.82
CA ASP A 238 -23.62 2.29 16.46
C ASP A 238 -22.59 1.95 15.38
N LYS A 239 -22.26 2.89 14.48
CA LYS A 239 -21.21 2.68 13.48
C LYS A 239 -19.82 2.64 14.10
N LEU A 240 -19.55 3.46 15.13
CA LEU A 240 -18.27 3.45 15.85
C LEU A 240 -18.10 2.26 16.81
N TYR A 241 -19.20 1.74 17.34
CA TYR A 241 -19.19 0.69 18.36
C TYR A 241 -19.97 -0.54 17.92
N ARG A 242 -19.89 -0.92 16.64
CA ARG A 242 -20.42 -2.21 16.20
C ARG A 242 -19.88 -3.27 17.15
N SER A 243 -20.76 -3.97 17.84
CA SER A 243 -20.36 -5.07 18.71
C SER A 243 -19.51 -6.01 17.87
N LYS A 244 -18.28 -6.28 18.32
CA LYS A 244 -17.35 -7.24 17.73
C LYS A 244 -17.86 -8.70 17.90
N GLY A 245 -19.11 -8.97 17.56
CA GLY A 245 -19.75 -10.27 17.63
C GLY A 245 -20.82 -10.35 16.54
N GLY A 246 -20.61 -11.26 15.58
CA GLY A 246 -21.56 -11.53 14.50
C GLY A 246 -20.96 -11.55 13.09
N SER A 247 -19.75 -12.08 12.91
CA SER A 247 -19.44 -12.82 11.68
C SER A 247 -20.07 -14.20 11.83
N SER A 248 -20.61 -14.74 10.73
CA SER A 248 -21.32 -16.02 10.51
C SER A 248 -22.74 -16.17 11.08
N ALA A 249 -23.72 -15.84 10.23
CA ALA A 249 -24.97 -16.61 10.03
C ALA A 249 -25.69 -16.13 8.75
N GLU A 250 -25.01 -16.27 7.60
CA GLU A 250 -25.64 -16.78 6.38
C GLU A 250 -25.30 -18.29 6.41
N ASP A 251 -26.04 -19.27 5.95
CA ASP A 251 -27.31 -19.41 5.24
C ASP A 251 -27.31 -20.91 4.91
N GLU A 252 -28.16 -21.72 5.52
CA GLU A 252 -28.56 -23.01 4.96
C GLU A 252 -30.05 -23.19 5.28
N GLY A 253 -30.87 -22.66 4.39
CA GLY A 253 -32.19 -23.19 4.14
C GLY A 253 -32.08 -24.64 3.64
N GLY A 254 -32.91 -25.50 4.21
CA GLY A 254 -33.16 -26.86 3.75
C GLY A 254 -34.54 -27.24 4.26
N GLU A 255 -35.55 -26.87 3.47
CA GLU A 255 -36.87 -27.50 3.51
C GLU A 255 -36.71 -29.01 3.38
N ASP A 256 -37.35 -29.78 4.25
CA ASP A 256 -37.94 -31.06 3.91
C ASP A 256 -39.20 -31.23 4.78
N GLU A 257 -40.34 -31.13 4.10
CA GLU A 257 -41.65 -31.62 4.54
C GLU A 257 -41.66 -33.16 4.64
N ASP A 258 -42.79 -33.69 5.12
CA ASP A 258 -43.17 -35.10 5.32
C ASP A 258 -42.70 -35.71 6.66
N GLY A 259 -43.53 -36.10 7.63
CA GLY A 259 -44.97 -36.38 7.65
C GLY A 259 -45.16 -37.75 8.31
N GLU A 260 -45.69 -37.80 9.54
CA GLU A 260 -46.63 -38.86 9.99
C GLU A 260 -47.08 -38.66 11.46
N GLU A 261 -48.37 -38.40 11.63
CA GLU A 261 -49.11 -38.71 12.85
C GLU A 261 -49.20 -40.23 13.02
N VAL A 262 -48.93 -40.77 14.21
CA VAL A 262 -49.79 -41.82 14.79
C VAL A 262 -49.83 -41.66 16.32
N LYS A 263 -51.05 -41.49 16.82
CA LYS A 263 -51.43 -41.45 18.24
C LYS A 263 -51.26 -42.82 18.92
N GLY A 264 -50.85 -42.78 20.18
CA GLY A 264 -51.11 -43.81 21.19
C GLY A 264 -51.70 -43.15 22.43
#